data_AF-A0A968YXT5-F1
#
_entry.id   AF-A0A968YXT5-F1
#
_cell.length_a   1.000
_cell.length_b   1.000
_cell.length_c   1.000
_cell.angle_alpha   90.00
_cell.angle_beta   90.00
_cell.angle_gamma   90.00
#
_symmetry.space_group_name_H-M   'P 1'
#
loop_
_entity.id
_entity.type
_entity.pdbx_description
1 polymer ?
#
loop_
_entity_poly.entity_id
_entity_poly.type
_entity_poly.pdbx_seq_one_letter_code
_entity_poly.pdbx_strand_id
1 'polypeptide(L)'
;MKTAKFGWISLVLAIVLFLGSCTSTDSVSSEIASSPAESSSPSASKQETAALELSALAGKATVELRVNGSAIVIEVNGDDAPITAGNFVDLVQRGVYDGTVFHRVVREPEPFVVQGGDPLSKNPDIPTQQLGTGSFTDPSTGAARYIPLEIKPSGADEPVYSSTLADAGISDPPQLQHSRGAVAMARRHLSGKQVEA
;
A
#
# COMPACT_ATOMS: atom_id res chain seq x y z
N MET A 1 65.21 -4.40 14.43
CA MET A 1 65.44 -5.86 14.44
C MET A 1 64.09 -6.56 14.59
N LYS A 2 63.88 -7.62 13.77
CA LYS A 2 62.78 -8.60 13.76
C LYS A 2 61.45 -8.20 13.09
N THR A 3 61.36 -8.60 11.83
CA THR A 3 60.15 -8.77 11.00
C THR A 3 59.32 -9.97 11.45
N ALA A 4 57.99 -9.91 11.36
CA ALA A 4 57.14 -11.09 11.35
C ALA A 4 56.01 -10.94 10.32
N LYS A 5 55.91 -11.95 9.46
CA LYS A 5 55.01 -12.12 8.32
C LYS A 5 53.70 -12.75 8.83
N PHE A 6 52.55 -12.30 8.34
CA PHE A 6 51.29 -13.04 8.49
C PHE A 6 50.74 -13.38 7.11
N GLY A 7 50.78 -14.67 6.79
CA GLY A 7 50.37 -15.23 5.52
C GLY A 7 48.85 -15.30 5.38
N TRP A 8 48.39 -15.03 4.17
CA TRP A 8 47.02 -15.30 3.71
C TRP A 8 46.83 -16.80 3.49
N ILE A 9 45.81 -17.39 4.12
CA ILE A 9 45.34 -18.74 3.79
C ILE A 9 43.93 -18.57 3.22
N SER A 10 43.86 -18.73 1.90
CA SER A 10 42.64 -18.89 1.12
C SER A 10 42.14 -20.32 1.34
N LEU A 11 40.93 -20.48 1.90
CA LEU A 11 40.26 -21.77 2.00
C LEU A 11 39.07 -21.79 1.04
N VAL A 12 39.31 -22.38 -0.13
CA VAL A 12 38.29 -22.72 -1.13
C VAL A 12 37.50 -23.92 -0.61
N LEU A 13 36.20 -23.74 -0.36
CA LEU A 13 35.27 -24.85 -0.07
C LEU A 13 34.36 -25.04 -1.28
N ALA A 14 34.70 -26.05 -2.09
CA ALA A 14 33.87 -26.53 -3.19
C ALA A 14 32.75 -27.43 -2.63
N ILE A 15 31.49 -27.00 -2.79
CA ILE A 15 30.32 -27.81 -2.46
C ILE A 15 29.79 -28.44 -3.75
N VAL A 16 29.68 -29.76 -3.70
CA VAL A 16 29.36 -30.70 -4.77
C VAL A 16 27.89 -30.62 -5.17
N LEU A 17 27.65 -30.45 -6.47
CA LEU A 17 26.37 -30.64 -7.14
C LEU A 17 25.99 -32.13 -7.18
N PHE A 18 24.79 -32.47 -6.70
CA PHE A 18 24.11 -33.73 -7.01
C PHE A 18 22.83 -33.41 -7.79
N LEU A 19 22.89 -33.59 -9.11
CA LEU A 19 21.68 -33.76 -9.93
C LEU A 19 21.40 -35.26 -10.03
N GLY A 20 20.29 -35.69 -9.43
CA GLY A 20 19.71 -37.01 -9.65
C GLY A 20 18.90 -37.01 -10.94
N SER A 21 19.32 -37.80 -11.92
CA SER A 21 18.59 -38.07 -13.16
C SER A 21 18.46 -39.59 -13.30
N CYS A 22 17.25 -40.13 -13.16
CA CYS A 22 16.88 -41.51 -13.52
C CYS A 22 15.98 -41.43 -14.76
N THR A 23 16.48 -41.72 -15.95
CA THR A 23 16.44 -42.99 -16.73
C THR A 23 15.04 -43.54 -17.10
N SER A 24 14.85 -43.59 -18.43
CA SER A 24 14.20 -44.62 -19.26
C SER A 24 12.72 -44.96 -19.06
N THR A 25 11.90 -44.72 -20.09
CA THR A 25 11.44 -45.81 -20.99
C THR A 25 10.69 -45.29 -22.22
N ASP A 26 10.88 -46.04 -23.31
CA ASP A 26 10.47 -45.81 -24.70
C ASP A 26 8.97 -45.77 -24.99
N SER A 27 8.67 -44.91 -25.96
CA SER A 27 7.59 -44.82 -26.96
C SER A 27 6.83 -46.12 -27.32
N VAL A 28 5.52 -46.02 -27.60
CA VAL A 28 4.86 -46.38 -28.89
C VAL A 28 3.44 -45.78 -28.98
N SER A 29 3.24 -45.01 -30.07
CA SER A 29 2.07 -44.74 -30.95
C SER A 29 0.61 -44.69 -30.46
N SER A 30 -0.10 -43.60 -30.81
CA SER A 30 -1.12 -43.62 -31.88
C SER A 30 -1.72 -42.22 -32.18
N GLU A 31 -1.42 -41.73 -33.39
CA GLU A 31 -2.32 -41.20 -34.44
C GLU A 31 -3.55 -40.29 -34.15
N ILE A 32 -3.61 -39.21 -34.97
CA ILE A 32 -4.74 -38.41 -35.53
C ILE A 32 -5.38 -37.28 -34.69
N ALA A 33 -5.12 -36.01 -35.05
CA ALA A 33 -6.11 -35.12 -35.73
C ALA A 33 -5.73 -33.62 -35.71
N SER A 34 -5.56 -33.06 -36.92
CA SER A 34 -5.94 -31.72 -37.42
C SER A 34 -6.04 -30.50 -36.47
N SER A 35 -5.11 -29.54 -36.66
CA SER A 35 -5.27 -28.11 -37.06
C SER A 35 -6.60 -27.36 -36.77
N PRO A 36 -6.63 -26.01 -36.79
CA PRO A 36 -5.88 -24.99 -36.03
C PRO A 36 -6.86 -24.04 -35.29
N ALA A 37 -6.46 -23.39 -34.20
CA ALA A 37 -7.26 -22.29 -33.66
C ALA A 37 -6.40 -21.21 -32.99
N GLU A 38 -6.52 -20.03 -33.57
CA GLU A 38 -6.18 -18.70 -33.10
C GLU A 38 -6.09 -18.55 -31.58
N SER A 39 -4.92 -18.10 -31.14
CA SER A 39 -4.71 -17.49 -29.83
C SER A 39 -5.35 -16.09 -29.83
N SER A 40 -6.66 -16.03 -29.62
CA SER A 40 -7.34 -14.80 -29.22
C SER A 40 -7.34 -14.71 -27.69
N SER A 41 -6.45 -13.88 -27.19
CA SER A 41 -6.45 -13.32 -25.84
C SER A 41 -7.85 -12.82 -25.44
N PRO A 42 -8.41 -13.21 -24.29
CA PRO A 42 -9.43 -12.42 -23.61
C PRO A 42 -8.70 -11.53 -22.60
N SER A 43 -8.41 -10.28 -22.95
CA SER A 43 -9.26 -9.12 -22.60
C SER A 43 -9.70 -9.17 -21.13
N ALA A 44 -8.76 -8.80 -20.26
CA ALA A 44 -9.05 -8.33 -18.92
C ALA A 44 -9.72 -6.95 -19.02
N SER A 45 -11.03 -6.85 -18.74
CA SER A 45 -11.68 -5.53 -18.53
C SER A 45 -13.07 -5.56 -17.89
N LYS A 46 -13.44 -6.57 -17.07
CA LYS A 46 -14.80 -6.55 -16.49
C LYS A 46 -15.00 -7.11 -15.09
N GLN A 47 -13.94 -7.46 -14.35
CA GLN A 47 -14.07 -7.95 -12.98
C GLN A 47 -13.54 -6.99 -11.89
N GLU A 48 -13.09 -5.79 -12.27
CA GLU A 48 -12.59 -4.77 -11.32
C GLU A 48 -13.65 -3.74 -10.89
N THR A 49 -14.85 -3.80 -11.45
CA THR A 49 -15.95 -2.86 -11.13
C THR A 49 -16.84 -3.28 -9.96
N ALA A 50 -16.63 -4.47 -9.37
CA ALA A 50 -17.46 -4.96 -8.25
C ALA A 50 -16.87 -4.66 -6.85
N ALA A 51 -15.63 -4.14 -6.78
CA ALA A 51 -14.96 -3.77 -5.52
C ALA A 51 -15.00 -2.26 -5.21
N LEU A 52 -15.68 -1.46 -6.04
CA LEU A 52 -15.73 0.00 -5.98
C LEU A 52 -17.12 0.55 -5.60
N GLU A 53 -17.80 -0.08 -4.63
CA GLU A 53 -18.84 0.61 -3.82
C GLU A 53 -18.15 1.48 -2.75
N LEU A 54 -17.12 2.23 -3.15
CA LEU A 54 -16.50 3.25 -2.32
C LEU A 54 -16.93 4.60 -2.88
N SER A 55 -17.63 5.39 -2.07
CA SER A 55 -18.08 6.72 -2.46
C SER A 55 -16.87 7.61 -2.72
N ALA A 56 -16.47 7.74 -3.99
CA ALA A 56 -15.48 8.71 -4.42
C ALA A 56 -15.98 10.14 -4.12
N LEU A 57 -15.08 11.04 -3.72
CA LEU A 57 -15.39 12.45 -3.57
C LEU A 57 -15.11 13.19 -4.87
N ALA A 58 -16.12 13.85 -5.43
CA ALA A 58 -15.93 14.83 -6.50
C ALA A 58 -15.73 16.23 -5.90
N GLY A 59 -14.75 17.00 -6.40
CA GLY A 59 -14.47 18.34 -5.88
C GLY A 59 -13.68 18.34 -4.58
N LYS A 60 -13.92 19.37 -3.76
CA LYS A 60 -13.27 19.57 -2.48
C LYS A 60 -14.27 19.48 -1.33
N ALA A 61 -13.79 19.08 -0.16
CA ALA A 61 -14.55 19.14 1.09
C ALA A 61 -13.75 19.82 2.20
N THR A 62 -14.42 20.30 3.24
CA THR A 62 -13.78 20.86 4.44
C THR A 62 -14.16 20.03 5.65
N VAL A 63 -13.16 19.63 6.43
CA VAL A 63 -13.31 18.86 7.66
C VAL A 63 -12.70 19.64 8.82
N GLU A 64 -13.40 19.69 9.95
CA GLU A 64 -12.86 20.24 11.19
C GLU A 64 -12.41 19.10 12.10
N LEU A 65 -11.11 19.02 12.37
CA LEU A 65 -10.53 18.12 13.36
C LEU A 65 -10.39 18.87 14.69
N ARG A 66 -11.07 18.39 15.73
CA ARG A 66 -10.93 18.94 17.09
C ARG A 66 -9.94 18.12 17.89
N VAL A 67 -8.88 18.77 18.37
CA VAL A 67 -7.85 18.17 19.24
C VAL A 67 -7.84 18.93 20.55
N ASN A 68 -8.25 18.29 21.65
CA ASN A 68 -8.28 18.89 22.99
C ASN A 68 -9.00 20.25 23.04
N GLY A 69 -10.09 20.40 22.27
CA GLY A 69 -10.86 21.66 22.17
C GLY A 69 -10.37 22.65 21.10
N SER A 70 -9.18 22.44 20.53
CA SER A 70 -8.62 23.27 19.45
C SER A 70 -9.05 22.73 18.09
N ALA A 71 -9.55 23.62 17.21
CA ALA A 71 -9.96 23.26 15.85
C ALA A 71 -8.79 23.36 14.86
N ILE A 72 -8.66 22.35 14.01
CA ILE A 72 -7.78 22.31 12.85
C ILE A 72 -8.67 22.09 11.63
N VAL A 73 -8.62 23.02 10.66
CA VAL A 73 -9.42 22.93 9.44
C VAL A 73 -8.59 22.26 8.35
N ILE A 74 -9.17 21.22 7.74
CA ILE A 74 -8.54 20.40 6.70
C ILE A 74 -9.36 20.57 5.42
N GLU A 75 -8.73 21.01 4.34
CA GLU A 75 -9.28 20.87 2.99
C GLU A 75 -8.96 19.48 2.45
N VAL A 76 -9.98 18.77 1.97
CA VAL A 76 -9.86 17.45 1.36
C VAL A 76 -10.02 17.63 -0.15
N ASN A 77 -9.05 17.16 -0.92
CA ASN A 77 -9.02 17.30 -2.37
C ASN A 77 -9.45 15.99 -3.07
N GLY A 78 -10.70 15.91 -3.48
CA GLY A 78 -11.25 14.80 -4.26
C GLY A 78 -10.95 14.88 -5.76
N ASP A 79 -10.58 16.05 -6.29
CA ASP A 79 -10.23 16.19 -7.71
C ASP A 79 -8.91 15.48 -8.07
N ASP A 80 -8.00 15.37 -7.11
CA ASP A 80 -6.70 14.72 -7.29
C ASP A 80 -6.58 13.35 -6.60
N ALA A 81 -7.46 13.04 -5.64
CA ALA A 81 -7.48 11.77 -4.90
C ALA A 81 -8.92 11.35 -4.53
N PRO A 82 -9.80 11.09 -5.52
CA PRO A 82 -11.24 10.89 -5.31
C PRO A 82 -11.57 9.74 -4.36
N ILE A 83 -10.91 8.58 -4.47
CA ILE A 83 -11.22 7.40 -3.65
C ILE A 83 -10.76 7.61 -2.21
N THR A 84 -9.56 8.14 -2.02
CA THR A 84 -8.97 8.39 -0.70
C THR A 84 -9.72 9.49 0.02
N ALA A 85 -10.02 10.58 -0.67
CA ALA A 85 -10.82 11.70 -0.15
C ALA A 85 -12.23 11.25 0.23
N GLY A 86 -12.87 10.50 -0.65
CA GLY A 86 -14.20 9.94 -0.43
C GLY A 86 -14.27 9.02 0.78
N ASN A 87 -13.31 8.10 0.90
CA ASN A 87 -13.20 7.23 2.06
C ASN A 87 -12.94 8.02 3.34
N PHE A 88 -12.05 9.02 3.32
CA PHE A 88 -11.79 9.85 4.50
C PHE A 88 -13.05 10.60 4.96
N VAL A 89 -13.76 11.26 4.03
CA VAL A 89 -15.00 11.99 4.33
C VAL A 89 -16.10 11.07 4.86
N ASP A 90 -16.29 9.89 4.26
CA ASP A 90 -17.26 8.90 4.74
C ASP A 90 -16.93 8.42 6.18
N LEU A 91 -15.66 8.13 6.48
CA LEU A 91 -15.25 7.74 7.83
C LEU A 91 -15.41 8.87 8.85
N VAL A 92 -15.20 10.13 8.45
CA VAL A 92 -15.52 11.31 9.26
C VAL A 92 -17.03 11.39 9.54
N GLN A 93 -17.88 11.27 8.52
CA GLN A 93 -19.34 11.33 8.67
C GLN A 93 -19.89 10.22 9.57
N ARG A 94 -19.21 9.06 9.59
CA ARG A 94 -19.53 7.92 10.47
C ARG A 94 -18.99 8.07 11.90
N GLY A 95 -18.26 9.14 12.22
CA GLY A 95 -17.66 9.34 13.55
C GLY A 95 -16.53 8.35 13.87
N VAL A 96 -15.91 7.73 12.84
CA VAL A 96 -14.89 6.70 13.05
C VAL A 96 -13.67 7.25 13.76
N TYR A 97 -13.29 8.50 13.47
CA TYR A 97 -12.14 9.16 14.09
C TYR A 97 -12.42 9.74 15.48
N ASP A 98 -13.68 9.83 15.90
CA ASP A 98 -14.05 10.40 17.19
C ASP A 98 -13.49 9.57 18.34
N GLY A 99 -12.81 10.24 19.28
CA GLY A 99 -12.16 9.61 20.42
C GLY A 99 -10.89 8.82 20.09
N THR A 100 -10.42 8.83 18.84
CA THR A 100 -9.09 8.31 18.51
C THR A 100 -7.99 9.23 19.05
N VAL A 101 -6.80 8.69 19.27
CA VAL A 101 -5.64 9.46 19.74
C VAL A 101 -4.55 9.53 18.68
N PHE A 102 -3.65 10.50 18.81
CA PHE A 102 -2.38 10.46 18.08
C PHE A 102 -1.43 9.51 18.81
N HIS A 103 -1.30 8.29 18.30
CA HIS A 103 -0.46 7.25 18.89
C HIS A 103 1.02 7.35 18.47
N ARG A 104 1.34 8.18 17.48
CA ARG A 104 2.73 8.44 17.08
C ARG A 104 2.95 9.91 16.71
N VAL A 105 3.91 10.55 17.36
CA VAL A 105 4.27 11.96 17.15
C VAL A 105 5.80 12.05 17.07
N VAL A 106 6.34 12.33 15.88
CA VAL A 106 7.78 12.49 15.67
C VAL A 106 8.13 13.98 15.64
N ARG A 107 8.79 14.46 16.69
CA ARG A 107 9.18 15.87 16.85
C ARG A 107 10.66 16.13 16.61
N GLU A 108 11.50 15.12 16.86
CA GLU A 108 12.95 15.23 16.87
C GLU A 108 13.58 14.07 16.08
N PRO A 109 14.77 14.26 15.50
CA PRO A 109 15.53 15.52 15.43
C PRO A 109 14.87 16.56 14.52
N GLU A 110 14.12 16.10 13.50
CA GLU A 110 13.32 16.96 12.63
C GLU A 110 11.85 16.56 12.75
N PRO A 111 10.91 17.51 12.92
CA PRO A 111 9.48 17.22 12.93
C PRO A 111 9.06 16.56 11.61
N PHE A 112 8.52 15.34 11.70
CA PHE A 112 8.17 14.58 10.51
C PHE A 112 6.67 14.34 10.41
N VAL A 113 6.08 13.63 11.37
CA VAL A 113 4.69 13.18 11.23
C VAL A 113 3.99 13.04 12.56
N VAL A 114 2.69 13.34 12.51
CA VAL A 114 1.70 13.01 13.54
C VAL A 114 0.75 11.99 12.93
N GLN A 115 0.67 10.82 13.55
CA GLN A 115 -0.16 9.72 13.09
C GLN A 115 -1.22 9.40 14.14
N GLY A 116 -2.45 9.26 13.69
CA GLY A 116 -3.62 8.90 14.48
C GLY A 116 -4.66 8.20 13.62
N GLY A 117 -5.90 8.19 14.10
CA GLY A 117 -7.03 7.62 13.36
C GLY A 117 -7.12 6.10 13.40
N ASP A 118 -6.33 5.42 14.24
CA ASP A 118 -6.49 3.98 14.51
C ASP A 118 -7.69 3.76 15.45
N PRO A 119 -8.75 3.02 15.04
CA PRO A 119 -9.88 2.71 15.92
C PRO A 119 -9.52 1.95 17.21
N LEU A 120 -8.43 1.16 17.22
CA LEU A 120 -7.97 0.46 18.43
C LEU A 120 -7.52 1.44 19.52
N SER A 121 -7.06 2.63 19.12
CA SER A 121 -6.58 3.65 20.06
C SER A 121 -7.65 4.25 20.96
N LYS A 122 -8.94 3.98 20.68
CA LYS A 122 -10.05 4.38 21.54
C LYS A 122 -10.07 3.60 22.85
N ASN A 123 -9.48 2.41 22.88
CA ASN A 123 -9.41 1.58 24.07
C ASN A 123 -8.01 1.74 24.73
N PRO A 124 -7.92 2.33 25.94
CA PRO A 124 -6.65 2.51 26.64
C PRO A 124 -5.99 1.20 27.08
N ASP A 125 -6.72 0.08 27.10
CA ASP A 125 -6.18 -1.23 27.48
C ASP A 125 -5.41 -1.92 26.35
N ILE A 126 -5.45 -1.38 25.12
CA ILE A 126 -4.70 -1.92 23.98
C ILE A 126 -3.22 -1.52 24.13
N PRO A 127 -2.28 -2.49 24.10
CA PRO A 127 -0.86 -2.19 24.17
C PRO A 127 -0.42 -1.25 23.04
N THR A 128 0.42 -0.26 23.36
CA THR A 128 0.84 0.77 22.41
C THR A 128 1.51 0.21 21.15
N GLN A 129 2.14 -0.98 21.25
CA GLN A 129 2.78 -1.68 20.13
C GLN A 129 1.77 -2.18 19.09
N GLN A 130 0.50 -2.30 19.44
CA GLN A 130 -0.57 -2.70 18.53
C GLN A 130 -1.24 -1.49 17.84
N LEU A 131 -0.98 -0.27 18.32
CA LEU A 131 -1.53 0.94 17.71
C LEU A 131 -0.87 1.21 16.35
N GLY A 132 -1.66 1.75 15.43
CA GLY A 132 -1.34 1.87 14.01
C GLY A 132 -1.69 0.65 13.15
N THR A 133 -2.26 -0.41 13.75
CA THR A 133 -2.60 -1.66 13.02
C THR A 133 -4.09 -1.86 12.81
N GLY A 134 -4.93 -1.11 13.51
CA GLY A 134 -6.38 -1.22 13.37
C GLY A 134 -6.87 -0.75 12.00
N SER A 135 -8.04 -1.25 11.63
CA SER A 135 -8.74 -0.89 10.40
C SER A 135 -10.19 -0.59 10.75
N PHE A 136 -10.84 0.23 9.93
CA PHE A 136 -12.28 0.33 9.98
C PHE A 136 -12.89 -1.00 9.54
N THR A 137 -13.72 -1.59 10.40
CA THR A 137 -14.48 -2.80 10.11
C THR A 137 -15.91 -2.40 9.80
N ASP A 138 -16.40 -2.77 8.62
CA ASP A 138 -17.76 -2.46 8.22
C ASP A 138 -18.76 -3.23 9.11
N PRO A 139 -19.69 -2.56 9.81
CA PRO A 139 -20.61 -3.23 10.72
C PRO A 139 -21.55 -4.23 10.02
N SER A 140 -21.82 -4.03 8.73
CA SER A 140 -22.75 -4.89 7.98
C SER A 140 -22.11 -6.19 7.53
N THR A 141 -20.82 -6.18 7.21
CA THR A 141 -20.10 -7.35 6.70
C THR A 141 -19.14 -7.97 7.71
N GLY A 142 -18.76 -7.22 8.75
CA GLY A 142 -17.69 -7.60 9.68
C GLY A 142 -16.30 -7.59 9.05
N ALA A 143 -16.15 -7.11 7.81
CA ALA A 143 -14.89 -7.09 7.08
C ALA A 143 -14.17 -5.75 7.23
N ALA A 144 -12.84 -5.78 7.28
CA ALA A 144 -12.03 -4.57 7.21
C ALA A 144 -12.15 -3.93 5.82
N ARG A 145 -12.34 -2.61 5.79
CA ARG A 145 -12.37 -1.83 4.55
C ARG A 145 -10.95 -1.48 4.11
N TYR A 146 -10.65 -1.74 2.85
CA TYR A 146 -9.38 -1.37 2.22
C TYR A 146 -9.65 -0.56 0.95
N ILE A 147 -8.74 0.37 0.67
CA ILE A 147 -8.78 1.21 -0.53
C ILE A 147 -7.48 1.01 -1.31
N PRO A 148 -7.51 1.12 -2.65
CA PRO A 148 -6.29 1.04 -3.45
C PRO A 148 -5.32 2.18 -3.10
N LEU A 149 -4.04 1.99 -3.43
CA LEU A 149 -3.13 3.13 -3.54
C LEU A 149 -3.67 4.06 -4.63
N GLU A 150 -3.59 5.36 -4.42
CA GLU A 150 -4.08 6.36 -5.37
C GLU A 150 -3.03 7.46 -5.44
N ILE A 151 -2.41 7.62 -6.60
CA ILE A 151 -1.41 8.65 -6.84
C ILE A 151 -1.66 9.26 -8.22
N LYS A 152 -1.99 10.55 -8.26
CA LYS A 152 -2.08 11.30 -9.51
C LYS A 152 -0.71 11.85 -9.90
N PRO A 153 -0.13 11.47 -11.06
CA PRO A 153 1.07 12.13 -11.57
C PRO A 153 0.80 13.59 -11.91
N SER A 154 1.83 14.42 -11.80
CA SER A 154 1.77 15.83 -12.14
C SER A 154 1.36 16.02 -13.61
N GLY A 155 0.31 16.78 -13.85
CA GLY A 155 -0.18 17.08 -15.21
C GLY A 155 -0.98 15.96 -15.87
N ALA A 156 -1.21 14.83 -15.19
CA ALA A 156 -2.12 13.79 -15.66
C ALA A 156 -3.59 14.16 -15.36
N ASP A 157 -4.50 13.68 -16.20
CA ASP A 157 -5.93 13.84 -15.99
C ASP A 157 -6.43 12.94 -14.84
N GLU A 158 -5.93 11.70 -14.78
CA GLU A 158 -6.42 10.65 -13.89
C GLU A 158 -5.34 10.08 -12.94
N PRO A 159 -5.72 9.60 -11.74
CA PRO A 159 -4.81 8.90 -10.85
C PRO A 159 -4.41 7.51 -11.36
N VAL A 160 -3.23 7.06 -10.92
CA VAL A 160 -2.81 5.66 -10.99
C VAL A 160 -3.23 4.95 -9.70
N TYR A 161 -3.82 3.77 -9.86
CA TYR A 161 -4.33 2.97 -8.75
C TYR A 161 -3.49 1.74 -8.49
N SER A 162 -3.40 1.34 -7.23
CA SER A 162 -2.77 0.08 -6.76
C SER A 162 -1.31 -0.12 -7.17
N SER A 163 -0.64 0.90 -7.70
CA SER A 163 0.75 0.88 -8.17
C SER A 163 1.48 2.14 -7.72
N THR A 164 2.79 2.03 -7.47
CA THR A 164 3.62 3.23 -7.34
C THR A 164 3.85 3.86 -8.71
N LEU A 165 4.24 5.15 -8.73
CA LEU A 165 4.61 5.83 -9.98
C LEU A 165 5.80 5.13 -10.65
N ALA A 166 6.79 4.72 -9.86
CA ALA A 166 7.97 4.00 -10.35
C ALA A 166 7.60 2.64 -10.98
N ASP A 167 6.74 1.86 -10.32
CA ASP A 167 6.25 0.58 -10.85
C ASP A 167 5.42 0.76 -12.13
N ALA A 168 4.71 1.89 -12.25
CA ALA A 168 3.97 2.27 -13.45
C ALA A 168 4.84 2.85 -14.57
N GLY A 169 6.15 2.99 -14.36
CA GLY A 169 7.07 3.59 -15.33
C GLY A 169 6.91 5.10 -15.50
N ILE A 170 6.31 5.79 -14.52
CA ILE A 170 6.03 7.22 -14.55
C ILE A 170 7.08 7.96 -13.73
N SER A 171 7.75 8.92 -14.36
CA SER A 171 8.77 9.76 -13.72
C SER A 171 8.24 11.10 -13.20
N ASP A 172 7.04 11.50 -13.63
CA ASP A 172 6.42 12.73 -13.17
C ASP A 172 6.18 12.64 -11.65
N PRO A 173 6.46 13.72 -10.90
CA PRO A 173 6.22 13.73 -9.46
C PRO A 173 4.72 13.64 -9.17
N PRO A 174 4.29 13.30 -7.94
CA PRO A 174 2.88 13.37 -7.58
C PRO A 174 2.35 14.80 -7.74
N GLN A 175 1.10 14.90 -8.20
CA GLN A 175 0.33 16.14 -8.32
C GLN A 175 0.14 16.80 -6.95
N LEU A 176 -0.19 15.99 -5.94
CA LEU A 176 -0.34 16.45 -4.56
C LEU A 176 1.03 16.47 -3.87
N GLN A 177 1.67 17.64 -3.89
CA GLN A 177 2.91 17.92 -3.15
C GLN A 177 2.61 18.80 -1.94
N HIS A 178 3.33 18.59 -0.84
CA HIS A 178 3.17 19.39 0.37
C HIS A 178 4.50 20.00 0.83
N SER A 179 4.48 21.29 1.15
CA SER A 179 5.62 21.99 1.74
C SER A 179 5.47 22.20 3.25
N ARG A 180 4.23 22.33 3.76
CA ARG A 180 3.90 22.40 5.19
C ARG A 180 2.48 21.88 5.45
N GLY A 181 2.37 20.92 6.37
CA GLY A 181 1.10 20.41 6.90
C GLY A 181 0.19 19.77 5.85
N ALA A 182 0.33 18.46 5.64
CA ALA A 182 -0.59 17.68 4.83
C ALA A 182 -1.17 16.51 5.62
N VAL A 183 -2.38 16.12 5.23
CA VAL A 183 -3.03 14.90 5.71
C VAL A 183 -2.91 13.86 4.61
N ALA A 184 -2.31 12.72 4.95
CA ALA A 184 -2.23 11.56 4.08
C ALA A 184 -2.84 10.35 4.79
N MET A 185 -3.55 9.52 4.04
CA MET A 185 -4.11 8.28 4.54
C MET A 185 -3.08 7.16 4.40
N ALA A 186 -2.63 6.62 5.54
CA ALA A 186 -1.77 5.45 5.54
C ALA A 186 -2.60 4.20 5.21
N ARG A 187 -2.04 3.31 4.40
CA ARG A 187 -2.63 2.01 4.06
C ARG A 187 -1.88 0.89 4.75
N ARG A 188 -2.61 -0.11 5.24
CA ARG A 188 -2.00 -1.39 5.58
C ARG A 188 -1.69 -2.12 4.28
N HIS A 189 -0.43 -2.48 4.10
CA HIS A 189 0.00 -3.25 2.93
C HIS A 189 -0.59 -4.66 2.98
N LEU A 190 -1.22 -5.10 1.89
CA LEU A 190 -1.51 -6.51 1.65
C LEU A 190 -0.20 -7.15 1.17
N SER A 191 0.31 -8.11 1.92
CA SER A 191 1.66 -8.68 1.80
C SER A 191 2.11 -9.00 0.37
N GLY A 192 3.33 -8.57 0.01
CA GLY A 192 4.08 -9.14 -1.13
C GLY A 192 5.45 -8.49 -1.40
N LYS A 193 5.55 -7.17 -1.38
CA LYS A 193 6.82 -6.46 -1.60
C LYS A 193 6.94 -5.26 -0.68
N GLN A 194 8.02 -5.19 0.10
CA GLN A 194 8.37 -4.00 0.86
C GLN A 194 8.66 -2.86 -0.12
N VAL A 195 8.04 -1.71 0.08
CA VAL A 195 8.48 -0.45 -0.52
C VAL A 195 9.07 0.35 0.64
N GLU A 196 10.38 0.51 0.62
CA GLU A 196 11.14 1.33 1.57
C GLU A 196 10.80 2.80 1.31
N ALA A 197 10.58 3.55 2.38
CA ALA A 197 10.18 4.96 2.35
C ALA A 197 11.35 5.90 2.06
#